data_AF-A0A660PM99-F1
#
_entry.id   AF-A0A660PM99-F1
#
_cell.length_a   1.000
_cell.length_b   1.000
_cell.length_c   1.000
_cell.angle_alpha   90.00
_cell.angle_beta   90.00
_cell.angle_gamma   90.00
#
_symmetry.space_group_name_H-M   'P 1'
#
loop_
_entity.id
_entity.type
_entity.pdbx_description
1 polymer ?
#
loop_
_entity_poly.entity_id
_entity_poly.type
_entity_poly.pdbx_seq_one_letter_code
_entity_poly.pdbx_strand_id
1 'polypeptide(L)'
;FPLPVDASRVLFVGENYERPNRKWQVEGNNIVTDEITCKAQVVILETDPNKYSAAFIQALVARLSADMSIALTNSRSLFETHMQIFNMKLQEAISTDNLQGKTRRIRSRWLQDARWSGAPTAGPYV
;
A
#
# COMPACT_ATOMS: atom_id res chain seq x y z
N PHE A 1 -0.57 -19.51 -9.17
CA PHE A 1 -0.53 -19.43 -7.70
C PHE A 1 -1.72 -18.62 -7.22
N PRO A 2 -2.63 -19.23 -6.44
CA PRO A 2 -3.81 -18.54 -5.93
C PRO A 2 -3.44 -17.44 -4.93
N LEU A 3 -4.05 -16.28 -5.10
CA LEU A 3 -3.96 -15.19 -4.13
C LEU A 3 -4.94 -15.45 -2.98
N PRO A 4 -4.58 -15.09 -1.74
CA PRO A 4 -5.52 -15.04 -0.64
C PRO A 4 -6.73 -14.15 -1.01
N VAL A 5 -7.93 -14.50 -0.52
CA VAL A 5 -9.15 -13.72 -0.79
C VAL A 5 -9.03 -12.27 -0.31
N ASP A 6 -8.21 -12.02 0.71
CA ASP A 6 -7.97 -10.70 1.29
C ASP A 6 -6.90 -9.90 0.51
N ALA A 7 -6.30 -10.46 -0.54
CA ALA A 7 -5.30 -9.78 -1.34
C ALA A 7 -5.94 -8.66 -2.17
N SER A 8 -5.63 -7.41 -1.85
CA SER A 8 -6.12 -6.24 -2.61
C SER A 8 -5.21 -5.86 -3.77
N ARG A 9 -3.90 -6.09 -3.65
CA ARG A 9 -2.92 -5.71 -4.69
C ARG A 9 -1.63 -6.52 -4.59
N VAL A 10 -1.11 -6.97 -5.74
CA VAL A 10 0.23 -7.53 -5.84
C VAL A 10 1.23 -6.41 -6.12
N LEU A 11 2.28 -6.29 -5.31
CA LEU A 11 3.33 -5.27 -5.46
C LEU A 11 4.53 -5.79 -6.24
N PHE A 12 4.93 -7.03 -5.99
CA PHE A 12 6.13 -7.60 -6.58
C PHE A 12 6.07 -9.12 -6.58
N VAL A 13 6.57 -9.75 -7.63
CA VAL A 13 6.75 -11.21 -7.74
C VAL A 13 8.21 -11.49 -8.10
N GLY A 14 8.93 -12.13 -7.18
CA GLY A 14 10.35 -12.42 -7.31
C GLY A 14 11.05 -12.54 -5.96
N GLU A 15 12.28 -13.05 -5.99
CA GLU A 15 13.10 -13.21 -4.81
C GLU A 15 13.99 -11.98 -4.55
N ASN A 16 14.15 -11.63 -3.27
CA ASN A 16 15.09 -10.60 -2.79
C ASN A 16 15.01 -9.21 -3.45
N TYR A 17 13.89 -8.85 -4.11
CA TYR A 17 13.73 -7.56 -4.80
C TYR A 17 14.75 -7.32 -5.94
N GLU A 18 15.52 -8.35 -6.30
CA GLU A 18 16.66 -8.23 -7.22
C GLU A 18 16.28 -8.47 -8.67
N ARG A 19 15.16 -9.17 -8.93
CA ARG A 19 14.61 -9.28 -10.26
C ARG A 19 13.15 -9.67 -10.20
N PRO A 20 12.23 -8.92 -10.83
CA PRO A 20 10.90 -9.45 -11.07
C PRO A 20 11.08 -10.72 -11.91
N ASN A 21 10.34 -11.75 -11.56
CA ASN A 21 10.29 -12.95 -12.36
C ASN A 21 9.99 -12.55 -13.82
N ARG A 22 10.76 -13.00 -14.82
CA ARG A 22 10.75 -12.32 -16.13
C ARG A 22 9.42 -12.45 -16.88
N LYS A 23 8.51 -13.31 -16.41
CA LYS A 23 7.17 -13.51 -16.95
C LYS A 23 6.20 -13.82 -15.81
N TRP A 24 5.50 -12.80 -15.33
CA TRP A 24 4.34 -12.99 -14.47
C TRP A 24 3.22 -12.03 -14.86
N GLN A 25 1.99 -12.49 -14.67
CA GLN A 25 0.77 -11.71 -14.86
C GLN A 25 -0.23 -12.07 -13.76
N VAL A 26 -1.13 -11.14 -13.47
CA VAL A 26 -2.23 -11.37 -12.54
C VAL A 26 -3.48 -11.57 -13.38
N GLU A 27 -4.05 -12.77 -13.31
CA GLU A 27 -5.29 -13.12 -13.99
C GLU A 27 -6.34 -13.48 -12.94
N GLY A 28 -7.36 -12.64 -12.82
CA GLY A 28 -8.37 -12.79 -11.78
C GLY A 28 -7.73 -12.80 -10.39
N ASN A 29 -7.89 -13.92 -9.67
CA ASN A 29 -7.31 -14.12 -8.33
C ASN A 29 -6.06 -15.02 -8.33
N ASN A 30 -5.35 -15.11 -9.45
CA ASN A 30 -4.16 -15.95 -9.58
C ASN A 30 -2.96 -15.16 -10.12
N ILE A 31 -1.78 -15.43 -9.56
CA ILE A 31 -0.50 -15.07 -10.19
C ILE A 31 -0.12 -16.20 -11.14
N VAL A 32 -0.04 -15.88 -12.43
CA VAL A 32 0.39 -16.79 -13.49
C VAL A 32 1.87 -16.53 -13.77
N THR A 33 2.68 -17.57 -13.71
CA THR A 33 4.11 -17.51 -13.99
C THR A 33 4.63 -18.89 -14.38
N ASP A 34 5.74 -18.94 -15.12
CA ASP A 34 6.40 -20.16 -15.58
C ASP A 34 7.25 -20.83 -14.48
N GLU A 35 7.41 -20.19 -13.31
CA GLU A 35 8.25 -20.69 -12.21
C GLU A 35 7.53 -21.71 -11.31
N ILE A 36 8.30 -22.67 -10.79
CA ILE A 36 7.82 -23.72 -9.87
C ILE A 36 7.49 -23.16 -8.48
N THR A 37 8.15 -22.06 -8.08
CA THR A 37 7.90 -21.39 -6.80
C THR A 37 7.64 -19.90 -7.02
N CYS A 38 6.65 -19.35 -6.30
CA CYS A 38 6.26 -17.94 -6.41
C CYS A 38 6.43 -17.24 -5.07
N LYS A 39 7.46 -16.39 -4.96
CA LYS A 39 7.62 -15.45 -3.84
C LYS A 39 7.00 -14.12 -4.26
N ALA A 40 6.01 -13.65 -3.52
CA ALA A 40 5.29 -12.43 -3.85
C ALA A 40 5.12 -11.52 -2.63
N GLN A 41 5.06 -10.21 -2.89
CA GLN A 41 4.62 -9.20 -1.95
C GLN A 41 3.25 -8.72 -2.35
N VAL A 42 2.34 -8.75 -1.39
CA VAL A 42 0.92 -8.51 -1.59
C VAL A 42 0.44 -7.58 -0.47
N VAL A 43 -0.40 -6.63 -0.84
CA VAL A 43 -1.18 -5.83 0.10
C VAL A 43 -2.42 -6.62 0.43
N ILE A 44 -2.62 -6.91 1.71
CA ILE A 44 -3.80 -7.60 2.21
C ILE A 44 -4.74 -6.60 2.89
N LEU A 45 -6.04 -6.85 2.78
CA LEU A 45 -7.06 -6.17 3.56
C LEU A 45 -7.11 -6.83 4.93
N GLU A 46 -6.77 -6.08 5.97
CA GLU A 46 -6.81 -6.58 7.34
C GLU A 46 -8.13 -6.17 7.99
N THR A 47 -8.88 -7.15 8.49
CA THR A 47 -10.19 -6.91 9.10
C THR A 47 -10.09 -6.56 10.58
N ASP A 48 -9.01 -6.96 11.26
CA ASP A 48 -8.80 -6.66 12.68
C ASP A 48 -8.25 -5.23 12.87
N PRO A 49 -9.01 -4.31 13.47
CA PRO A 49 -8.55 -2.94 13.71
C PRO A 49 -7.30 -2.88 14.58
N ASN A 50 -7.07 -3.86 15.46
CA ASN A 50 -5.95 -3.85 16.40
C ASN A 50 -4.60 -4.10 15.74
N LYS A 51 -4.57 -4.59 14.50
CA LYS A 51 -3.33 -4.77 13.74
C LYS A 51 -2.84 -3.48 13.08
N TYR A 52 -3.67 -2.44 13.05
CA TYR A 52 -3.27 -1.13 12.56
C TYR A 52 -2.57 -0.32 13.64
N SER A 53 -1.71 0.61 13.22
CA SER A 53 -1.07 1.54 14.15
C SER A 53 -2.10 2.47 14.80
N ALA A 54 -1.92 2.77 16.08
CA ALA A 54 -2.84 3.64 16.82
C ALA A 54 -2.99 5.02 16.15
N ALA A 55 -1.90 5.56 15.58
CA ALA A 55 -1.92 6.83 14.86
C ALA A 55 -2.79 6.77 13.59
N PHE A 56 -2.72 5.66 12.83
CA PHE A 56 -3.60 5.44 11.68
C PHE A 56 -5.07 5.37 12.11
N ILE A 57 -5.38 4.62 13.17
CA ILE A 57 -6.74 4.51 13.69
C ILE A 57 -7.30 5.88 14.07
N GLN A 58 -6.52 6.72 14.75
CA GLN A 58 -6.94 8.08 15.11
C GLN A 58 -7.20 8.96 13.89
N ALA A 59 -6.35 8.89 12.86
CA ALA A 59 -6.56 9.61 11.62
C ALA A 59 -7.83 9.13 10.88
N LEU A 60 -8.05 7.81 10.83
CA LEU A 60 -9.24 7.22 10.22
C LEU A 60 -10.53 7.65 10.94
N VAL A 61 -10.53 7.60 12.27
CA VAL A 61 -11.68 8.04 13.09
C VAL A 61 -11.96 9.54 12.90
N ALA A 62 -10.92 10.37 12.87
CA ALA A 62 -11.08 11.81 12.61
C ALA A 62 -11.69 12.07 11.22
N ARG A 63 -11.31 11.28 10.20
CA ARG A 63 -11.90 11.37 8.87
C ARG A 63 -13.37 10.98 8.87
N LEU A 64 -13.71 9.84 9.46
CA LEU A 64 -15.10 9.37 9.58
C LEU A 64 -15.97 10.38 10.34
N SER A 65 -15.43 10.96 11.42
CA SER A 65 -16.11 11.99 12.18
C SER A 65 -16.36 13.26 11.36
N ALA A 66 -15.42 13.66 10.51
CA ALA A 66 -15.63 14.77 9.57
C ALA A 66 -16.73 14.42 8.56
N ASP A 67 -16.68 13.24 7.92
CA ASP A 67 -17.67 12.87 6.91
C ASP A 67 -19.09 12.74 7.50
N MET A 68 -19.22 12.27 8.75
CA MET A 68 -20.52 12.17 9.45
C MET A 68 -21.03 13.50 10.01
N SER A 69 -20.16 14.49 10.22
CA SER A 69 -20.53 15.76 10.88
C SER A 69 -21.65 16.51 10.17
N ILE A 70 -21.58 16.60 8.83
CA ILE A 70 -22.59 17.28 8.01
C ILE A 70 -23.91 16.53 8.09
N ALA A 71 -23.89 15.20 7.96
CA ALA A 71 -25.09 14.38 7.98
C ALA A 71 -25.83 14.44 9.33
N LEU A 72 -25.10 14.56 10.44
CA LEU A 72 -25.70 14.55 11.77
C LEU A 72 -26.08 15.93 12.29
N THR A 73 -25.25 16.95 12.04
CA THR A 73 -25.39 18.27 12.68
C THR A 73 -25.79 19.37 11.71
N ASN A 74 -25.71 19.10 10.40
CA ASN A 74 -25.92 20.07 9.33
C ASN A 74 -25.09 21.36 9.47
N SER A 75 -23.95 21.27 10.17
CA SER A 75 -23.07 22.39 10.48
C SER A 75 -21.76 22.29 9.71
N ARG A 76 -21.56 23.24 8.79
CA ARG A 76 -20.33 23.33 8.01
C ARG A 76 -19.10 23.71 8.84
N SER A 77 -19.27 24.53 9.89
CA SER A 77 -18.15 24.91 10.76
C SER A 77 -17.61 23.73 11.56
N LEU A 78 -18.49 22.82 11.96
CA LEU A 78 -18.11 21.58 12.64
C LEU A 78 -17.35 20.66 11.68
N PHE A 79 -17.82 20.52 10.44
CA PHE A 79 -17.09 19.80 9.39
C PHE A 79 -15.67 20.35 9.18
N GLU A 80 -15.53 21.66 9.02
CA GLU A 80 -14.22 22.30 8.80
C GLU A 80 -13.27 22.06 9.98
N THR A 81 -13.78 22.10 11.21
CA THR A 81 -13.02 21.82 12.44
C THR A 81 -12.53 20.37 12.48
N HIS A 82 -13.42 19.40 12.20
CA HIS A 82 -13.04 17.98 12.18
C HIS A 82 -12.09 17.65 11.02
N MET A 83 -12.21 18.34 9.89
CA MET A 83 -11.27 18.21 8.77
C MET A 83 -9.88 18.74 9.13
N GLN A 84 -9.78 19.82 9.92
CA GLN A 84 -8.50 20.29 10.45
C GLN A 84 -7.87 19.28 11.41
N ILE A 85 -8.65 18.71 12.33
CA ILE A 85 -8.18 17.65 13.24
C ILE A 85 -7.69 16.44 12.45
N PHE A 86 -8.42 16.03 11.42
CA PHE A 86 -8.00 14.97 10.51
C PHE A 86 -6.64 15.27 9.87
N ASN A 87 -6.45 16.47 9.31
CA ASN A 87 -5.18 16.84 8.69
C ASN A 87 -4.00 16.80 9.69
N MET A 88 -4.21 17.25 10.93
CA MET A 88 -3.18 17.17 11.97
C MET A 88 -2.83 15.71 12.31
N LYS A 89 -3.85 14.87 12.49
CA LYS A 89 -3.68 13.44 12.80
C LYS A 89 -3.08 12.64 11.64
N LEU A 90 -3.37 13.04 10.41
CA LEU A 90 -2.77 12.44 9.22
C LEU A 90 -1.26 12.69 9.18
N GLN A 91 -0.80 13.91 9.49
CA GLN A 91 0.64 14.21 9.54
C GLN A 91 1.36 13.40 10.63
N GLU A 92 0.73 13.25 11.80
CA GLU A 92 1.23 12.41 12.89
C GLU A 92 1.32 10.93 12.49
N ALA A 93 0.29 10.41 11.83
CA ALA A 93 0.26 9.05 11.33
C ALA A 93 1.33 8.80 10.26
N ILE A 94 1.51 9.72 9.30
CA ILE A 94 2.57 9.64 8.28
C ILE A 94 3.95 9.63 8.93
N SER A 95 4.18 10.53 9.90
CA SER A 95 5.45 10.58 10.64
C SER A 95 5.74 9.26 11.36
N THR A 96 4.73 8.70 12.03
CA THR A 96 4.84 7.43 12.75
C THR A 96 5.12 6.26 11.81
N ASP A 97 4.44 6.21 10.66
CA ASP A 97 4.62 5.18 9.64
C ASP A 97 6.03 5.24 9.02
N ASN A 98 6.53 6.46 8.74
CA ASN A 98 7.90 6.68 8.26
C ASN A 98 8.98 6.18 9.25
N LEU A 99 8.67 6.10 10.56
CA LEU A 99 9.57 5.52 11.55
C LEU A 99 9.55 3.99 11.54
N GLN A 100 8.43 3.36 11.16
CA GLN A 100 8.30 1.90 11.11
C GLN A 100 9.09 1.28 9.95
N GLY A 101 9.31 2.04 8.87
CA GLY A 101 10.08 1.59 7.71
C GLY A 101 11.16 2.59 7.31
N LYS A 102 12.43 2.18 7.41
CA LYS A 102 13.50 2.91 6.69
C LYS A 102 13.34 2.65 5.20
N THR A 103 13.43 3.69 4.37
CA THR A 103 13.54 3.49 2.91
C THR A 103 14.72 2.55 2.66
N ARG A 104 14.42 1.34 2.19
CA ARG A 104 15.43 0.32 2.00
C ARG A 104 16.28 0.78 0.82
N ARG A 105 17.60 0.93 1.01
CA ARG A 105 18.49 1.32 -0.09
C ARG A 105 18.29 0.31 -1.21
N ILE A 106 17.84 0.78 -2.38
CA ILE A 106 17.66 -0.05 -3.57
C ILE A 106 19.05 -0.57 -3.95
N ARG A 107 19.35 -1.82 -3.58
CA ARG A 107 20.61 -2.53 -3.92
C ARG A 107 20.48 -3.32 -5.22
N SER A 108 19.28 -3.35 -5.77
CA SER A 108 18.95 -4.12 -6.96
C SER A 108 19.56 -3.44 -8.19
N ARG A 109 20.55 -4.11 -8.79
CA ARG A 109 21.29 -3.64 -9.97
C ARG A 109 20.34 -3.29 -11.12
N TRP A 110 19.30 -4.09 -11.35
CA TRP A 110 18.35 -3.84 -12.44
C TRP A 110 17.56 -2.53 -12.33
N LEU A 111 17.18 -2.09 -11.11
CA LEU A 111 16.49 -0.80 -10.88
C LEU A 111 17.46 0.39 -10.91
N GLN A 112 18.75 0.15 -10.65
CA GLN A 112 19.80 1.16 -10.83
C GLN A 112 20.14 1.31 -12.31
N ASP A 113 20.23 0.20 -13.04
CA ASP A 113 20.52 0.14 -14.48
C ASP A 113 19.38 0.70 -15.33
N ALA A 114 18.12 0.48 -14.95
CA ALA A 114 16.95 1.06 -15.61
C ALA A 114 16.91 2.60 -15.60
N ARG A 115 17.69 3.25 -14.72
CA ARG A 115 17.83 4.72 -14.71
C ARG A 115 18.83 5.22 -15.75
N TRP A 116 19.75 4.37 -16.20
CA TRP A 116 20.85 4.71 -17.11
C TRP A 116 20.64 4.15 -18.52
N SER A 117 19.94 3.03 -18.66
CA SER A 117 19.66 2.41 -19.95
C SER A 117 18.26 1.83 -19.91
N GLY A 118 17.45 2.10 -20.93
CA GLY A 118 16.07 1.62 -21.05
C GLY A 118 16.01 0.09 -20.98
N ALA A 119 15.90 -0.45 -19.78
CA ALA A 119 15.72 -1.88 -19.55
C ALA A 119 14.25 -2.24 -19.85
N PRO A 120 14.01 -3.33 -20.59
CA PRO A 120 12.67 -3.67 -21.04
C PRO A 120 11.83 -4.13 -19.85
N THR A 121 10.72 -3.43 -19.65
CA THR A 121 9.50 -3.88 -18.98
C THR A 121 9.66 -4.34 -17.52
N ALA A 122 9.62 -3.37 -16.62
CA ALA A 122 9.48 -3.54 -15.18
C ALA A 122 8.01 -3.56 -14.71
N GLY A 123 7.13 -4.26 -15.43
CA GLY A 123 5.72 -4.32 -15.14
C GLY A 123 5.10 -5.64 -15.59
N PRO A 124 3.88 -5.97 -15.11
CA PRO A 124 3.12 -7.08 -15.66
C PRO A 124 3.01 -6.90 -17.18
N TYR A 125 3.17 -7.99 -17.94
CA TYR A 125 2.78 -7.96 -19.34
C TYR A 125 1.26 -7.78 -19.38
N VAL A 126 0.80 -6.75 -20.10
CA VAL A 126 -0.60 -6.60 -20.52
C VAL A 126 -0.84 -7.40 -21.78
#